data_AF-A0A834EKY9-F1
#
_entry.id   AF-A0A834EKY9-F1
#
_cell.length_a   1.000
_cell.length_b   1.000
_cell.length_c   1.000
_cell.angle_alpha   90.00
_cell.angle_beta   90.00
_cell.angle_gamma   90.00
#
_symmetry.space_group_name_H-M   'P 1'
#
loop_
_entity.id
_entity.type
_entity.pdbx_description
1 polymer ?
#
loop_
_entity_poly.entity_id
_entity_poly.type
_entity_poly.pdbx_seq_one_letter_code
_entity_poly.pdbx_strand_id
1 'polypeptide(L)'
;MYSLKEEMGTLRKLLDSTPSPVVFCHNDIQEGNILLLSEPENADSIMLVDFEYSSYNYRGFDIGNHFCEWVYDYTHEEWPFYKAQPADYPTQEQQLHFIRHYLAEVKKGETVSQEELKKLEEDLLVEANRYALASHFFWGLWSTLQASMSTIEFGYLEYAQSRFQLYFQQKGQLTSLHPPS
;
A
#
# COMPACT_ATOMS: atom_id res chain seq x y z
N MET A 1 11.29 -10.31 20.64
CA MET A 1 10.68 -8.97 20.60
C MET A 1 11.53 -8.15 19.65
N TYR A 2 10.98 -7.70 18.52
CA TYR A 2 11.74 -6.96 17.51
C TYR A 2 11.95 -5.51 17.94
N SER A 3 13.14 -4.96 17.68
CA SER A 3 13.41 -3.54 17.87
C SER A 3 12.87 -2.77 16.67
N LEU A 4 11.75 -2.06 16.82
CA LEU A 4 11.16 -1.26 15.73
C LEU A 4 12.14 -0.25 15.15
N LYS A 5 13.05 0.30 15.98
CA LYS A 5 14.08 1.23 15.51
C LYS A 5 15.07 0.57 14.55
N GLU A 6 15.55 -0.63 14.87
CA GLU A 6 16.45 -1.40 14.01
C GLU A 6 15.72 -1.87 12.75
N GLU A 7 14.46 -2.26 12.90
CA GLU A 7 13.63 -2.71 11.79
C GLU A 7 13.35 -1.58 10.79
N MET A 8 13.07 -0.37 11.26
CA MET A 8 12.97 0.82 10.41
C MET A 8 14.27 1.08 9.63
N GLY A 9 15.44 0.85 10.23
CA GLY A 9 16.72 0.93 9.56
C GLY A 9 16.90 -0.13 8.47
N THR A 10 16.39 -1.34 8.72
CA THR A 10 16.40 -2.44 7.74
C THR A 10 15.45 -2.16 6.57
N LEU A 11 14.23 -1.69 6.87
CA LEU A 11 13.26 -1.26 5.86
C LEU A 11 13.83 -0.14 4.99
N ARG A 12 14.44 0.89 5.59
CA ARG A 12 15.05 1.99 4.84
C ARG A 12 16.08 1.49 3.84
N LYS A 13 17.01 0.61 4.25
CA LYS A 13 18.00 0.03 3.33
C LYS A 13 17.37 -0.75 2.17
N LEU A 14 16.31 -1.51 2.43
CA LEU A 14 15.57 -2.22 1.38
C LEU A 14 14.95 -1.22 0.38
N LEU A 15 14.31 -0.16 0.85
CA LEU A 15 13.68 0.84 -0.01
C LEU A 15 14.71 1.70 -0.76
N ASP A 16 15.86 2.02 -0.14
CA ASP A 16 16.97 2.73 -0.80
C ASP A 16 17.52 1.93 -2.00
N SER A 17 17.40 0.60 -1.97
CA SER A 17 17.76 -0.31 -3.07
C SER A 17 16.58 -0.68 -3.99
N THR A 18 15.44 0.00 -3.84
CA THR A 18 14.22 -0.20 -4.63
C THR A 18 13.82 1.13 -5.26
N PRO A 19 14.29 1.41 -6.49
CA PRO A 19 13.95 2.65 -7.18
C PRO A 19 12.43 2.82 -7.30
N SER A 20 11.94 3.99 -6.93
CA SER A 20 10.56 4.41 -7.14
C SER A 20 10.57 5.90 -7.45
N PRO A 21 9.89 6.37 -8.51
CA PRO A 21 9.83 7.79 -8.81
C PRO A 21 9.06 8.53 -7.70
N VAL A 22 9.55 9.71 -7.34
CA VAL A 22 8.86 10.62 -6.44
C VAL A 22 7.79 11.37 -7.22
N VAL A 23 6.53 11.24 -6.80
CA VAL A 23 5.35 11.86 -7.39
C VAL A 23 4.47 12.45 -6.29
N PHE A 24 3.43 13.20 -6.64
CA PHE A 24 2.42 13.58 -5.67
C PHE A 24 1.53 12.37 -5.38
N CYS A 25 1.57 11.87 -4.15
CA CYS A 25 0.83 10.71 -3.69
C CYS A 25 -0.31 11.10 -2.76
N HIS A 26 -1.39 10.33 -2.80
CA HIS A 26 -2.48 10.46 -1.84
C HIS A 26 -2.04 10.00 -0.44
N ASN A 27 -1.27 8.91 -0.40
CA ASN A 27 -0.76 8.20 0.78
C ASN A 27 -1.81 7.43 1.61
N ASP A 28 -3.10 7.61 1.34
CA ASP A 28 -4.17 6.92 2.05
C ASP A 28 -5.35 6.50 1.15
N ILE A 29 -5.06 5.75 0.08
CA ILE A 29 -6.08 5.25 -0.87
C ILE A 29 -6.77 4.00 -0.29
N GLN A 30 -7.50 4.18 0.81
CA GLN A 30 -8.42 3.19 1.39
C GLN A 30 -9.83 3.33 0.81
N GLU A 31 -10.70 2.33 1.01
CA GLU A 31 -12.04 2.27 0.43
C GLU A 31 -12.94 3.44 0.85
N GLY A 32 -12.78 3.99 2.06
CA GLY A 32 -13.52 5.15 2.52
C GLY A 32 -13.19 6.45 1.76
N ASN A 33 -12.02 6.49 1.11
CA ASN A 33 -11.52 7.66 0.37
C ASN A 33 -11.74 7.57 -1.14
N ILE A 34 -12.44 6.53 -1.62
CA ILE A 34 -12.79 6.33 -3.04
C ILE A 34 -14.31 6.41 -3.19
N LEU A 35 -14.81 7.55 -3.66
CA LEU A 35 -16.24 7.77 -3.83
C LEU A 35 -16.71 7.33 -5.22
N LEU A 36 -17.78 6.53 -5.25
CA LEU A 36 -18.55 6.26 -6.46
C LEU A 36 -19.52 7.44 -6.72
N LEU A 37 -19.38 8.11 -7.85
CA LEU A 37 -20.20 9.27 -8.20
C LEU A 37 -21.61 8.83 -8.62
N SER A 38 -22.64 9.43 -8.02
CA SER A 38 -24.04 9.18 -8.40
C SER A 38 -24.42 9.77 -9.76
N GLU A 39 -23.73 10.83 -10.16
CA GLU A 39 -23.91 11.55 -11.42
C GLU A 39 -22.54 11.72 -12.11
N PRO A 40 -22.03 10.67 -12.77
CA PRO A 40 -20.70 10.72 -13.39
C PRO A 40 -20.71 11.64 -14.62
N GLU A 41 -19.73 12.54 -14.69
CA GLU A 41 -19.45 13.30 -15.90
C GLU A 41 -18.50 12.47 -16.79
N ASN A 42 -19.05 11.80 -17.80
CA ASN A 42 -18.35 10.90 -18.73
C ASN A 42 -17.95 9.53 -18.13
N ALA A 43 -16.79 9.00 -18.50
CA ALA A 43 -16.30 7.70 -18.05
C ALA A 43 -15.71 7.73 -16.63
N ASP A 44 -15.57 8.92 -16.03
CA ASP A 44 -15.03 9.09 -14.68
C ASP A 44 -16.15 8.84 -13.66
N SER A 45 -16.17 7.61 -13.14
CA SER A 45 -17.16 7.15 -12.15
C SER A 45 -16.67 7.24 -10.71
N ILE A 46 -15.38 7.50 -10.50
CA ILE A 46 -14.75 7.50 -9.17
C ILE A 46 -14.05 8.82 -8.87
N MET A 47 -14.04 9.21 -7.60
CA MET A 47 -13.34 10.40 -7.10
C MET A 47 -12.59 10.10 -5.81
N LEU A 48 -11.32 10.51 -5.74
CA LEU A 48 -10.53 10.44 -4.50
C LEU A 48 -10.80 11.67 -3.63
N VAL A 49 -10.89 11.45 -2.31
CA VAL A 49 -11.09 12.48 -1.29
C VAL A 49 -10.16 12.26 -0.10
N ASP A 50 -10.14 13.24 0.81
CA ASP A 50 -9.36 13.20 2.05
C ASP A 50 -7.83 13.14 1.85
N PHE A 51 -7.29 14.25 1.33
CA PHE A 51 -5.86 14.42 1.04
C PHE A 51 -5.03 14.77 2.29
N GLU A 52 -5.44 14.37 3.50
CA GLU A 52 -4.80 14.80 4.75
C GLU A 52 -3.34 14.33 4.88
N TYR A 53 -3.02 13.14 4.35
CA TYR A 53 -1.66 12.58 4.32
C TYR A 53 -0.91 12.87 3.01
N SER A 54 -1.55 13.55 2.06
CA SER A 54 -0.99 13.71 0.72
C SER A 54 0.29 14.53 0.72
N SER A 55 1.28 14.05 -0.04
CA SER A 55 2.59 14.68 -0.13
C SER A 55 3.37 14.15 -1.33
N TYR A 56 4.49 14.81 -1.66
CA TYR A 56 5.47 14.18 -2.54
C TYR A 56 6.04 12.94 -1.85
N ASN A 57 5.82 11.78 -2.44
CA ASN A 57 6.27 10.49 -1.93
C ASN A 57 6.62 9.55 -3.08
N TYR A 58 7.17 8.38 -2.74
CA TYR A 58 7.45 7.32 -3.70
C TYR A 58 6.14 6.71 -4.20
N ARG A 59 5.97 6.64 -5.53
CA ARG A 59 4.82 5.98 -6.17
C ARG A 59 4.53 4.58 -5.59
N GLY A 60 5.59 3.82 -5.31
CA GLY A 60 5.47 2.48 -4.77
C GLY A 60 4.72 2.44 -3.44
N PHE A 61 4.82 3.50 -2.63
CA PHE A 61 4.07 3.61 -1.37
C PHE A 61 2.58 3.70 -1.62
N ASP A 62 2.13 4.57 -2.53
CA ASP A 62 0.69 4.77 -2.77
C ASP A 62 0.02 3.50 -3.31
N ILE A 63 0.67 2.85 -4.29
CA ILE A 63 0.19 1.59 -4.88
C ILE A 63 0.26 0.45 -3.85
N GLY A 64 1.40 0.30 -3.17
CA GLY A 64 1.58 -0.73 -2.15
C GLY A 64 0.63 -0.57 -0.97
N ASN A 65 0.35 0.69 -0.56
CA ASN A 65 -0.63 1.00 0.46
C ASN A 65 -2.04 0.59 0.02
N HIS A 66 -2.44 0.98 -1.20
CA HIS A 66 -3.75 0.59 -1.73
C HIS A 66 -3.93 -0.94 -1.75
N PHE A 67 -2.88 -1.71 -2.11
CA PHE A 67 -2.93 -3.17 -2.02
C PHE A 67 -3.04 -3.70 -0.59
N CYS A 68 -2.39 -3.05 0.39
CA CYS A 68 -2.57 -3.40 1.80
C CYS A 68 -4.02 -3.20 2.25
N GLU A 69 -4.71 -2.17 1.77
CA GLU A 69 -6.09 -1.87 2.19
C GLU A 69 -7.11 -2.92 1.72
N TRP A 70 -6.81 -3.74 0.70
CA TRP A 70 -7.67 -4.87 0.32
C TRP A 70 -7.80 -5.94 1.42
N VAL A 71 -6.87 -5.94 2.39
CA VAL A 71 -6.87 -6.85 3.53
C VAL A 71 -7.78 -6.37 4.66
N TYR A 72 -8.03 -5.06 4.75
CA TYR A 72 -8.65 -4.45 5.92
C TYR A 72 -10.07 -3.99 5.60
N ASP A 73 -11.01 -4.38 6.45
CA ASP A 73 -12.39 -3.91 6.44
C ASP A 73 -12.64 -3.13 7.72
N TYR A 74 -12.84 -1.81 7.59
CA TYR A 74 -13.10 -0.90 8.71
C TYR A 74 -14.58 -0.75 9.06
N THR A 75 -15.47 -1.50 8.40
CA THR A 75 -16.92 -1.48 8.65
C THR A 75 -17.36 -2.54 9.68
N HIS A 76 -16.41 -3.29 10.25
CA HIS A 76 -16.70 -4.35 11.20
C HIS A 76 -17.37 -3.80 12.48
N GLU A 77 -18.56 -4.30 12.79
CA GLU A 77 -19.40 -3.76 13.87
C GLU A 77 -18.94 -4.13 15.29
N GLU A 78 -18.08 -5.14 15.43
CA GLU A 78 -17.60 -5.64 16.73
C GLU A 78 -16.14 -5.25 16.97
N TRP A 79 -15.75 -5.09 18.24
CA TRP A 79 -14.35 -4.88 18.64
C TRP A 79 -13.42 -5.91 17.95
N PRO A 80 -12.30 -5.51 17.31
CA PRO A 80 -11.63 -4.21 17.39
C PRO A 80 -12.10 -3.14 16.38
N PHE A 81 -13.29 -3.30 15.81
CA PHE A 81 -13.89 -2.41 14.79
C PHE A 81 -13.14 -2.38 13.46
N TYR A 82 -12.34 -3.41 13.21
CA TYR A 82 -11.83 -3.74 11.90
C TYR A 82 -11.71 -5.27 11.78
N LYS A 83 -11.66 -5.76 10.54
CA LYS A 83 -11.34 -7.15 10.24
C LYS A 83 -10.21 -7.21 9.22
N ALA A 84 -9.19 -8.01 9.51
CA ALA A 84 -8.10 -8.27 8.58
C ALA A 84 -8.25 -9.67 7.96
N GLN A 85 -8.22 -9.76 6.65
CA GLN A 85 -8.24 -11.02 5.90
C GLN A 85 -7.01 -11.10 4.99
N PRO A 86 -5.87 -11.63 5.47
CA PRO A 86 -4.62 -11.62 4.69
C PRO A 86 -4.69 -12.35 3.36
N ALA A 87 -5.66 -13.26 3.20
CA ALA A 87 -5.92 -13.96 1.94
C ALA A 87 -6.51 -13.05 0.83
N ASP A 88 -7.04 -11.88 1.21
CA ASP A 88 -7.66 -10.91 0.29
C ASP A 88 -6.64 -9.91 -0.27
N TYR A 89 -5.37 -9.95 0.19
CA TYR A 89 -4.29 -9.20 -0.44
C TYR A 89 -4.23 -9.58 -1.93
N PRO A 90 -4.13 -8.60 -2.86
CA PRO A 90 -4.29 -8.88 -4.28
C PRO A 90 -3.27 -9.91 -4.76
N THR A 91 -3.76 -10.91 -5.50
CA THR A 91 -2.89 -11.88 -6.17
C THR A 91 -1.97 -11.19 -7.19
N GLN A 92 -0.89 -11.84 -7.59
CA GLN A 92 0.01 -11.30 -8.61
C GLN A 92 -0.73 -10.90 -9.90
N GLU A 93 -1.75 -11.67 -10.32
CA GLU A 93 -2.56 -11.35 -11.49
C GLU A 93 -3.38 -10.07 -11.29
N GLN A 94 -4.01 -9.91 -10.12
CA GLN A 94 -4.76 -8.69 -9.78
C GLN A 94 -3.84 -7.46 -9.66
N GLN A 95 -2.65 -7.62 -9.06
CA GLN A 95 -1.66 -6.54 -8.99
C GLN A 95 -1.20 -6.12 -10.39
N LEU A 96 -0.88 -7.09 -11.26
CA LEU A 96 -0.51 -6.81 -12.65
C LEU A 96 -1.65 -6.17 -13.44
N HIS A 97 -2.90 -6.56 -13.18
CA HIS A 97 -4.07 -5.92 -13.78
C HIS A 97 -4.14 -4.43 -13.41
N PHE A 98 -4.01 -4.10 -12.12
CA PHE A 98 -3.94 -2.71 -11.65
C PHE A 98 -2.76 -1.95 -12.29
N ILE A 99 -1.56 -2.53 -12.23
CA ILE A 99 -0.32 -1.95 -12.76
C ILE A 99 -0.44 -1.65 -14.26
N ARG A 100 -1.04 -2.55 -15.05
CA ARG A 100 -1.27 -2.33 -16.49
C ARG A 100 -2.14 -1.11 -16.76
N HIS A 101 -3.22 -0.94 -16.01
CA HIS A 101 -4.10 0.22 -16.17
C HIS A 101 -3.45 1.51 -15.70
N TYR A 102 -2.71 1.47 -14.58
CA TYR A 102 -1.90 2.59 -14.11
C TYR A 102 -0.86 3.02 -15.16
N LEU A 103 -0.07 2.08 -15.69
CA LEU A 103 0.94 2.37 -16.70
C LEU A 103 0.33 2.85 -18.01
N ALA A 104 -0.83 2.32 -18.43
CA ALA A 104 -1.50 2.75 -19.64
C ALA A 104 -1.91 4.24 -19.58
N GLU A 105 -2.37 4.73 -18.44
CA GLU A 105 -2.70 6.15 -18.27
C GLU A 105 -1.42 7.00 -18.12
N VAL A 106 -0.43 6.55 -17.35
CA VAL A 106 0.85 7.28 -17.19
C VAL A 106 1.61 7.40 -18.52
N LYS A 107 1.55 6.39 -19.37
CA LYS A 107 2.23 6.32 -20.68
C LYS A 107 1.34 6.74 -21.84
N LYS A 108 0.20 7.34 -21.58
CA LYS A 108 -0.74 7.76 -22.60
C LYS A 108 -0.10 8.76 -23.56
N GLY A 109 -0.10 8.43 -24.84
CA GLY A 109 0.55 9.22 -25.90
C GLY A 109 2.03 8.91 -26.11
N GLU A 110 2.65 8.04 -25.31
CA GLU A 110 4.00 7.52 -25.55
C GLU A 110 3.94 6.25 -26.41
N THR A 111 4.95 6.05 -27.28
CA THR A 111 5.12 4.78 -28.01
C THR A 111 6.11 3.91 -27.23
N VAL A 112 5.59 2.92 -26.51
CA VAL A 112 6.39 2.00 -25.69
C VAL A 112 6.37 0.62 -26.33
N SER A 113 7.52 -0.03 -26.42
CA SER A 113 7.59 -1.41 -26.96
C SER A 113 6.93 -2.41 -26.00
N GLN A 114 6.47 -3.56 -26.51
CA GLN A 114 5.89 -4.61 -25.66
C GLN A 114 6.90 -5.17 -24.65
N GLU A 115 8.18 -5.25 -25.02
CA GLU A 115 9.25 -5.71 -24.13
C GLU A 115 9.50 -4.72 -23.00
N GLU A 116 9.51 -3.42 -23.31
CA GLU A 116 9.66 -2.36 -22.31
C GLU A 116 8.44 -2.29 -21.38
N LEU A 117 7.22 -2.41 -21.90
CA LEU A 117 6.00 -2.47 -21.08
C LEU A 117 6.04 -3.63 -20.09
N LYS A 118 6.38 -4.83 -20.56
CA LYS A 118 6.49 -6.01 -19.70
C LYS A 118 7.53 -5.80 -18.59
N LYS A 119 8.67 -5.21 -18.92
CA LYS A 119 9.70 -4.88 -17.93
C LYS A 119 9.21 -3.86 -16.90
N LEU A 120 8.50 -2.82 -17.33
CA LEU A 120 7.91 -1.82 -16.43
C LEU A 120 6.85 -2.46 -15.51
N GLU A 121 6.05 -3.39 -16.01
CA GLU A 121 5.08 -4.15 -15.19
C GLU A 121 5.79 -4.97 -14.11
N GLU A 122 6.84 -5.71 -14.47
CA GLU A 122 7.63 -6.54 -13.55
C GLU A 122 8.37 -5.69 -12.51
N ASP A 123 8.99 -4.58 -12.93
CA ASP A 123 9.70 -3.65 -12.05
C ASP A 123 8.72 -2.98 -11.06
N LEU A 124 7.55 -2.51 -11.54
CA LEU A 124 6.55 -1.86 -10.68
C LEU A 124 5.88 -2.85 -9.72
N LEU A 125 5.77 -4.12 -10.09
CA LEU A 125 5.28 -5.18 -9.19
C LEU A 125 6.24 -5.36 -8.00
N VAL A 126 7.55 -5.43 -8.26
CA VAL A 126 8.56 -5.52 -7.20
C VAL A 126 8.60 -4.24 -6.36
N GLU A 127 8.53 -3.08 -7.01
CA GLU A 127 8.43 -1.76 -6.37
C GLU A 127 7.25 -1.73 -5.37
N ALA A 128 6.02 -1.95 -5.84
CA ALA A 128 4.83 -1.87 -5.01
C ALA A 128 4.86 -2.82 -3.81
N ASN A 129 5.27 -4.08 -3.98
CA ASN A 129 5.31 -5.04 -2.87
C ASN A 129 6.40 -4.72 -1.82
N ARG A 130 7.53 -4.16 -2.23
CA ARG A 130 8.55 -3.73 -1.26
C ARG A 130 8.09 -2.48 -0.50
N TYR A 131 7.43 -1.55 -1.16
CA TYR A 131 6.87 -0.36 -0.51
C TYR A 131 5.58 -0.64 0.29
N ALA A 132 4.86 -1.73 0.01
CA ALA A 132 3.76 -2.22 0.86
C ALA A 132 4.23 -2.53 2.30
N LEU A 133 5.47 -3.01 2.45
CA LEU A 133 6.10 -3.13 3.78
C LEU A 133 6.18 -1.77 4.49
N ALA A 134 6.45 -0.69 3.75
CA ALA A 134 6.48 0.65 4.32
C ALA A 134 5.08 1.10 4.78
N SER A 135 4.02 0.75 4.06
CA SER A 135 2.64 0.98 4.48
C SER A 135 2.34 0.27 5.80
N HIS A 136 2.61 -1.03 5.92
CA HIS A 136 2.42 -1.76 7.18
C HIS A 136 3.21 -1.12 8.34
N PHE A 137 4.46 -0.73 8.10
CA PHE A 137 5.30 -0.14 9.13
C PHE A 137 4.81 1.26 9.56
N PHE A 138 4.43 2.09 8.59
CA PHE A 138 3.91 3.44 8.82
C PHE A 138 2.60 3.41 9.63
N TRP A 139 1.60 2.66 9.17
CA TRP A 139 0.30 2.58 9.83
C TRP A 139 0.36 1.85 11.17
N GLY A 140 1.29 0.90 11.33
CA GLY A 140 1.56 0.28 12.64
C GLY A 140 2.07 1.30 13.67
N LEU A 141 3.01 2.17 13.28
CA LEU A 141 3.52 3.24 14.15
C LEU A 141 2.45 4.30 14.42
N TRP A 142 1.75 4.76 13.38
CA TRP A 142 0.65 5.72 13.49
C TRP A 142 -0.40 5.21 14.47
N SER A 143 -0.82 3.96 14.34
CA SER A 143 -1.87 3.37 15.20
C SER A 143 -1.39 3.20 16.64
N THR A 144 -0.11 2.92 16.85
CA THR A 144 0.48 2.89 18.21
C THR A 144 0.36 4.27 18.89
N LEU A 145 0.56 5.36 18.14
CA LEU A 145 0.39 6.71 18.66
C LEU A 145 -1.10 7.03 18.91
N GLN A 146 -1.98 6.67 17.96
CA GLN A 146 -3.42 6.89 18.07
C GLN A 146 -4.03 6.20 19.29
N ALA A 147 -3.55 5.01 19.66
CA ALA A 147 -4.00 4.32 20.88
C ALA A 147 -3.85 5.14 22.17
N SER A 148 -2.95 6.13 22.18
CA SER A 148 -2.74 7.03 23.33
C SER A 148 -3.40 8.40 23.20
N MET A 149 -3.88 8.77 22.01
CA MET A 149 -4.30 10.13 21.68
C MET A 149 -5.75 10.22 21.19
N SER A 150 -6.27 9.16 20.57
CA SER A 150 -7.59 9.13 19.96
C SER A 150 -8.69 8.93 20.99
N THR A 151 -9.83 9.57 20.75
CA THR A 151 -11.08 9.31 21.48
C THR A 151 -12.04 8.44 20.67
N ILE A 152 -11.67 8.04 19.45
CA ILE A 152 -12.49 7.17 18.61
C ILE A 152 -12.43 5.75 19.18
N GLU A 153 -13.59 5.11 19.26
CA GLU A 153 -13.71 3.73 19.70
C GLU A 153 -13.21 2.78 18.60
N PHE A 154 -11.91 2.52 18.57
CA PHE A 154 -11.23 1.66 17.61
C PHE A 154 -10.07 0.93 18.27
N GLY A 155 -9.86 -0.35 17.94
CA GLY A 155 -8.79 -1.18 18.49
C GLY A 155 -7.42 -0.85 17.89
N TYR A 156 -6.89 0.34 18.19
CA TYR A 156 -5.65 0.84 17.61
C TYR A 156 -4.42 -0.02 17.93
N LEU A 157 -4.34 -0.63 19.12
CA LEU A 157 -3.21 -1.50 19.46
C LEU A 157 -3.29 -2.85 18.73
N GLU A 158 -4.48 -3.42 18.62
CA GLU A 158 -4.77 -4.62 17.84
C GLU A 158 -4.43 -4.40 16.37
N TYR A 159 -4.86 -3.27 15.82
CA TYR A 159 -4.55 -2.87 14.45
C TYR A 159 -3.04 -2.69 14.24
N ALA A 160 -2.36 -1.99 15.15
CA ALA A 160 -0.90 -1.84 15.08
C ALA A 160 -0.20 -3.20 15.07
N GLN A 161 -0.61 -4.11 15.97
CA GLN A 161 -0.07 -5.46 16.03
C GLN A 161 -0.34 -6.24 14.73
N SER A 162 -1.54 -6.14 14.17
CA SER A 162 -1.89 -6.77 12.88
C SER A 162 -0.99 -6.25 11.75
N ARG A 163 -0.82 -4.93 11.62
CA ARG A 163 0.06 -4.33 10.59
C ARG A 163 1.50 -4.81 10.74
N PHE A 164 2.06 -4.82 11.95
CA PHE A 164 3.43 -5.30 12.18
C PHE A 164 3.57 -6.81 11.91
N GLN A 165 2.57 -7.63 12.23
CA GLN A 165 2.60 -9.06 11.91
C GLN A 165 2.64 -9.29 10.40
N LEU A 166 1.78 -8.60 9.63
CA LEU A 166 1.79 -8.69 8.17
C LEU A 166 3.06 -8.14 7.54
N TYR A 167 3.65 -7.08 8.10
CA TYR A 167 4.98 -6.61 7.72
C TYR A 167 6.02 -7.74 7.77
N PHE A 168 6.14 -8.43 8.90
CA PHE A 168 7.14 -9.50 9.04
C PHE A 168 6.83 -10.72 8.17
N GLN A 169 5.54 -11.06 8.01
CA GLN A 169 5.11 -12.14 7.14
C GLN A 169 5.47 -11.88 5.66
N GLN A 170 5.08 -10.72 5.13
CA GLN A 170 5.36 -10.34 3.74
C GLN A 170 6.86 -10.15 3.49
N LYS A 171 7.59 -9.54 4.45
CA LYS A 171 9.04 -9.43 4.36
C LYS A 171 9.70 -10.81 4.22
N GLY A 172 9.26 -11.79 5.02
CA GLY A 172 9.74 -13.17 4.92
C GLY A 172 9.53 -13.78 3.53
N GLN A 173 8.34 -13.60 2.96
CA GLN A 173 8.00 -14.09 1.62
C GLN A 173 8.90 -13.45 0.54
N LEU A 174 9.11 -12.13 0.59
CA LEU A 174 9.97 -11.43 -0.37
C LEU A 174 11.43 -11.87 -0.28
N THR A 175 11.95 -12.13 0.92
CA THR A 175 13.33 -12.64 1.09
C THR A 175 13.50 -14.08 0.65
N SER A 176 12.45 -14.90 0.72
CA SER A 176 12.51 -16.30 0.27
C SER A 176 12.49 -16.43 -1.26
N LEU A 177 11.85 -15.49 -1.95
CA LEU A 177 11.76 -15.44 -3.41
C LEU A 177 13.02 -14.82 -4.06
N HIS A 178 13.74 -13.98 -3.33
CA HIS A 178 15.00 -13.35 -3.77
C HIS A 178 16.05 -13.40 -2.66
N PRO A 179 16.74 -14.55 -2.47
CA PRO A 179 17.82 -14.63 -1.50
C PRO A 179 18.90 -13.60 -1.82
N PRO A 180 19.50 -12.95 -0.80
CA PRO A 180 20.60 -12.01 -1.03
C PRO A 180 21.75 -12.72 -1.74
N SER A 181 22.27 -12.07 -2.78
CA SER A 181 23.43 -12.50 -3.58
C SER A 181 24.70 -12.55 -2.77
#